data_AF-A0A914NEB2-F1
#
_entry.id   AF-A0A914NEB2-F1
#
_cell.length_a   1.000
_cell.length_b   1.000
_cell.length_c   1.000
_cell.angle_alpha   90.00
_cell.angle_beta   90.00
_cell.angle_gamma   90.00
#
_symmetry.space_group_name_H-M   'P 1'
#
loop_
_entity.id
_entity.type
_entity.pdbx_description
1 polymer ?
#
loop_
_entity_poly.entity_id
_entity_poly.type
_entity_poly.pdbx_seq_one_letter_code
_entity_poly.pdbx_strand_id
1 'polypeptide(L)'
;MLTATGILRRISFPSFASTYSTTMEEMDEIRARSLLKHTYVYNPPDELDNIIVNAAKHHGLELDSSDWKITEIPLDNRKSKFLLDLGRSLKHLVPNSKLHKMKSLRDLFEFYEQPVNNITKYAELARNEKLPQNLAIMEQPRRFHPNDKTALHGGVTGNPGEGGTIYSIRNKRIYREFKPKKEWFDYDDQNFDYDVTLSKGMPWDPEIANKMDSYTNIRFTKEYLRKMR
;
A
#
# COMPACT_ATOMS: atom_id res chain seq x y z
N MET A 1 -6.04 -29.32 56.25
CA MET A 1 -5.65 -28.03 55.65
C MET A 1 -4.47 -28.28 54.73
N LEU A 2 -4.70 -28.38 53.41
CA LEU A 2 -3.66 -28.57 52.40
C LEU A 2 -3.58 -27.28 51.58
N THR A 3 -2.47 -26.57 51.70
CA THR A 3 -2.20 -25.34 50.96
C THR A 3 -1.51 -25.67 49.64
N ALA A 4 -2.24 -25.57 48.54
CA ALA A 4 -1.70 -25.72 47.19
C ALA A 4 -1.02 -24.41 46.75
N THR A 5 0.31 -24.33 46.84
CA THR A 5 1.11 -23.23 46.30
C THR A 5 1.39 -23.48 44.81
N GLY A 6 0.46 -23.06 43.96
CA GLY A 6 0.62 -23.08 42.50
C GLY A 6 1.57 -21.98 42.04
N ILE A 7 2.78 -22.35 41.62
CA ILE A 7 3.75 -21.45 40.98
C ILE A 7 3.23 -21.12 39.57
N LEU A 8 2.64 -19.94 39.40
CA LEU A 8 2.32 -19.37 38.09
C LEU A 8 3.64 -18.99 37.39
N ARG A 9 4.18 -19.89 36.57
CA ARG A 9 5.21 -19.54 35.59
C ARG A 9 4.58 -18.58 34.59
N ARG A 10 4.90 -17.27 34.72
CA ARG A 10 4.68 -16.31 33.63
C ARG A 10 5.44 -16.83 32.42
N ILE A 11 4.71 -17.35 31.44
CA ILE A 11 5.23 -17.57 30.10
C ILE A 11 5.49 -16.17 29.55
N SER A 12 6.74 -15.72 29.58
CA SER A 12 7.14 -14.54 28.85
C SER A 12 6.94 -14.85 27.38
N PHE A 13 5.91 -14.28 26.76
CA PHE A 13 5.85 -14.22 25.31
C PHE A 13 7.13 -13.52 24.85
N PRO A 14 7.95 -14.13 23.98
CA PRO A 14 9.06 -13.42 23.39
C PRO A 14 8.47 -12.18 22.70
N SER A 15 9.03 -11.00 23.01
CA SER A 15 8.68 -9.78 22.33
C SER A 15 8.87 -10.00 20.84
N PHE A 16 7.77 -10.08 20.10
CA PHE A 16 7.73 -10.18 18.64
C PHE A 16 8.11 -8.81 18.05
N ALA A 17 9.27 -8.29 18.43
CA ALA A 17 9.76 -7.01 18.00
C ALA A 17 11.09 -7.23 17.29
N SER A 18 11.10 -6.89 16.01
CA SER A 18 12.28 -6.64 15.18
C SER A 18 13.02 -7.82 14.57
N THR A 19 12.37 -8.61 13.71
CA THR A 19 13.08 -9.38 12.66
C THR A 19 12.86 -8.85 11.24
N TYR A 20 12.03 -7.82 11.06
CA TYR A 20 11.76 -7.22 9.75
C TYR A 20 11.85 -5.70 9.85
N SER A 21 13.06 -5.14 9.83
CA SER A 21 13.23 -3.72 9.54
C SER A 21 13.05 -3.53 8.04
N THR A 22 11.81 -3.37 7.59
CA THR A 22 11.51 -3.08 6.19
C THR A 22 12.15 -1.74 5.82
N THR A 23 12.89 -1.70 4.71
CA THR A 23 13.51 -0.46 4.23
C THR A 23 12.42 0.53 3.76
N MET A 24 12.76 1.83 3.67
CA MET A 24 11.79 2.82 3.16
C MET A 24 11.35 2.51 1.73
N GLU A 25 12.23 1.94 0.91
CA GLU A 25 11.95 1.54 -0.48
C GLU A 25 10.95 0.39 -0.53
N GLU A 26 11.16 -0.66 0.25
CA GLU A 26 10.21 -1.78 0.37
C GLU A 26 8.83 -1.31 0.87
N MET A 27 8.80 -0.34 1.78
CA MET A 27 7.56 0.29 2.24
C MET A 27 6.85 1.07 1.14
N ASP A 28 7.59 1.73 0.24
CA ASP A 28 7.02 2.42 -0.91
C ASP A 28 6.44 1.46 -1.94
N GLU A 29 7.09 0.32 -2.18
CA GLU A 29 6.53 -0.74 -3.05
C GLU A 29 5.20 -1.27 -2.52
N ILE A 30 5.10 -1.48 -1.20
CA ILE A 30 3.85 -1.90 -0.56
C ILE A 30 2.78 -0.81 -0.72
N ARG A 31 3.14 0.46 -0.51
CA ARG A 31 2.20 1.59 -0.62
C ARG A 31 1.68 1.80 -2.04
N ALA A 32 2.55 1.63 -3.04
CA ALA A 32 2.19 1.75 -4.45
C ALA A 32 1.11 0.73 -4.89
N ARG A 33 0.87 -0.33 -4.13
CA ARG A 33 -0.21 -1.31 -4.39
C ARG A 33 -1.61 -0.79 -4.05
N SER A 34 -1.74 0.37 -3.40
CA SER A 34 -3.03 0.89 -2.90
C SER A 34 -3.68 1.91 -3.84
N LEU A 35 -3.20 3.16 -3.81
CA LEU A 35 -3.77 4.29 -4.54
C LEU A 35 -3.25 4.38 -5.98
N LEU A 36 -1.98 4.06 -6.18
CA LEU A 36 -1.34 4.11 -7.49
C LEU A 36 -1.62 2.81 -8.26
N LYS A 37 -1.61 2.89 -9.59
CA LYS A 37 -1.51 1.69 -10.40
C LYS A 37 -0.17 1.06 -10.09
N HIS A 38 -0.17 -0.18 -9.63
CA HIS A 38 1.08 -0.89 -9.35
C HIS A 38 1.96 -0.94 -10.60
N THR A 39 3.06 -0.19 -10.55
CA THR A 39 4.15 -0.19 -11.52
C THR A 39 5.43 -0.59 -10.81
N TYR A 40 6.42 -1.09 -11.54
CA TYR A 40 7.75 -1.28 -10.98
C TYR A 40 8.54 0.01 -11.13
N VAL A 41 9.36 0.33 -10.13
CA VAL A 41 10.31 1.44 -10.24
C VAL A 41 11.28 1.13 -11.38
N TYR A 42 11.50 2.09 -12.25
CA TYR A 42 12.39 1.95 -13.39
C TYR A 42 13.28 3.18 -13.49
N ASN A 43 14.59 2.94 -13.45
CA ASN A 43 15.61 3.94 -13.70
C ASN A 43 16.28 3.60 -15.03
N PRO A 44 16.38 4.56 -15.97
CA PRO A 44 17.02 4.32 -17.25
C PRO A 44 18.51 3.99 -17.04
N PRO A 45 19.04 2.92 -17.66
CA PRO A 45 20.47 2.65 -17.65
C PRO A 45 21.21 3.65 -18.55
N ASP A 46 22.44 4.02 -18.17
CA ASP A 46 23.28 4.93 -18.96
C ASP A 46 23.57 4.38 -20.38
N GLU A 47 23.65 3.04 -20.51
CA GLU A 47 23.91 2.34 -21.78
C GLU A 47 22.62 1.96 -22.54
N LEU A 48 21.53 2.72 -22.38
CA LEU A 48 20.25 2.43 -23.03
C LEU A 48 20.36 2.29 -24.56
N ASP A 49 21.15 3.15 -25.19
CA ASP A 49 21.39 3.14 -26.65
C ASP A 49 21.94 1.78 -27.12
N ASN A 50 22.97 1.29 -26.43
CA ASN A 50 23.64 0.02 -26.75
C ASN A 50 22.69 -1.16 -26.60
N ILE A 51 21.87 -1.16 -25.55
CA ILE A 51 20.89 -2.22 -25.28
C ILE A 51 19.85 -2.29 -26.41
N ILE A 52 19.30 -1.13 -26.82
CA ILE A 52 18.30 -1.08 -27.89
C ILE A 52 18.90 -1.50 -29.23
N VAL A 53 20.09 -1.00 -29.57
CA VAL A 53 20.79 -1.34 -30.83
C VAL A 53 21.12 -2.83 -30.89
N ASN A 54 21.61 -3.42 -29.80
CA ASN A 54 21.92 -4.84 -29.75
C ASN A 54 20.67 -5.71 -29.87
N ALA A 55 19.59 -5.34 -29.18
CA ALA A 55 18.30 -6.03 -29.29
C ALA A 55 17.71 -5.91 -30.72
N ALA A 56 17.85 -4.75 -31.36
CA ALA A 56 17.37 -4.53 -32.72
C ALA A 56 18.12 -5.40 -33.74
N LYS A 57 19.45 -5.47 -33.61
CA LYS A 57 20.30 -6.36 -34.43
C LYS A 57 19.97 -7.83 -34.22
N HIS A 58 19.77 -8.25 -32.97
CA HIS A 58 19.40 -9.64 -32.65
C HIS A 58 18.08 -10.08 -33.30
N HIS A 59 17.13 -9.15 -33.43
CA HIS A 59 15.85 -9.40 -34.09
C HIS A 59 15.83 -9.12 -35.59
N GLY A 60 16.98 -8.78 -36.18
CA GLY A 60 17.15 -8.58 -37.62
C GLY A 60 16.46 -7.32 -38.15
N LEU A 61 16.39 -6.25 -37.36
CA LEU A 61 16.05 -4.92 -37.90
C LEU A 61 17.27 -4.38 -38.66
N GLU A 62 17.03 -3.84 -39.85
CA GLU A 62 18.06 -3.12 -40.60
C GLU A 62 18.17 -1.71 -40.02
N LEU A 63 19.31 -1.41 -39.38
CA LEU A 63 19.56 -0.08 -38.82
C LEU A 63 20.07 0.84 -39.93
N ASP A 64 19.52 2.05 -39.99
CA ASP A 64 20.01 3.08 -40.90
C ASP A 64 21.44 3.49 -40.55
N SER A 65 22.29 3.64 -41.56
CA SER A 65 23.72 3.99 -41.37
C SER A 65 23.94 5.40 -40.83
N SER A 66 22.98 6.31 -41.01
CA SER A 66 23.12 7.70 -40.56
C SER A 66 22.61 7.90 -39.13
N ASP A 67 21.45 7.32 -38.79
CA ASP A 67 20.82 7.50 -37.49
C ASP A 67 19.86 6.35 -37.17
N TRP A 68 20.24 5.49 -36.23
CA TRP A 68 19.44 4.30 -35.88
C TRP A 68 18.08 4.63 -35.26
N LYS A 69 17.91 5.86 -34.73
CA LYS A 69 16.67 6.29 -34.08
C LYS A 69 15.51 6.45 -35.07
N ILE A 70 15.81 6.70 -36.34
CA ILE A 70 14.80 6.92 -37.39
C ILE A 70 14.18 5.60 -37.85
N THR A 71 14.89 4.49 -37.66
CA THR A 71 14.47 3.17 -38.13
C THR A 71 13.09 2.80 -37.59
N GLU A 72 12.20 2.45 -38.52
CA GLU A 72 10.84 2.04 -38.22
C GLU A 72 10.78 0.57 -37.77
N ILE A 73 9.93 0.29 -36.78
CA ILE A 73 9.70 -1.05 -36.25
C ILE A 73 8.56 -1.68 -37.06
N PRO A 74 8.83 -2.75 -37.83
CA PRO A 74 7.80 -3.36 -38.68
C PRO A 74 6.65 -3.93 -37.83
N LEU A 75 5.42 -3.85 -38.35
CA LEU A 75 4.22 -4.35 -37.66
C LEU A 75 4.06 -5.88 -37.80
N ASP A 76 5.15 -6.61 -37.54
CA ASP A 76 5.23 -8.06 -37.66
C ASP A 76 5.23 -8.75 -36.28
N ASN A 77 5.11 -10.08 -36.28
CA ASN A 77 5.41 -10.92 -35.10
C ASN A 77 6.82 -10.69 -34.50
N ARG A 78 7.72 -10.08 -35.26
CA ARG A 78 9.06 -9.68 -34.81
C ARG A 78 9.01 -8.54 -33.79
N LYS A 79 8.06 -7.60 -33.94
CA LYS A 79 7.88 -6.48 -33.01
C LYS A 79 7.54 -6.94 -31.60
N SER A 80 6.61 -7.89 -31.45
CA SER A 80 6.22 -8.38 -30.13
C SER A 80 7.38 -9.10 -29.43
N LYS A 81 8.13 -9.93 -30.16
CA LYS A 81 9.32 -10.62 -29.61
C LYS A 81 10.41 -9.62 -29.21
N PHE A 82 10.70 -8.64 -30.06
CA PHE A 82 11.65 -7.56 -29.79
C PHE A 82 11.29 -6.76 -28.53
N LEU A 83 10.04 -6.30 -28.43
CA LEU A 83 9.57 -5.55 -27.25
C LEU A 83 9.56 -6.40 -25.97
N LEU A 84 9.30 -7.70 -26.08
CA LEU A 84 9.37 -8.62 -24.94
C LEU A 84 10.81 -8.85 -24.49
N ASP A 85 11.77 -8.95 -25.41
CA ASP A 85 13.18 -9.13 -25.09
C ASP A 85 13.75 -7.87 -24.42
N LEU A 86 13.48 -6.69 -25.00
CA LEU A 86 13.81 -5.40 -24.39
C LEU A 86 13.15 -5.21 -23.02
N GLY A 87 11.86 -5.58 -22.91
CA GLY A 87 11.15 -5.46 -21.64
C GLY A 87 11.69 -6.39 -20.55
N ARG A 88 12.28 -7.53 -20.92
CA ARG A 88 12.95 -8.44 -19.99
C ARG A 88 14.34 -7.95 -19.61
N SER A 89 15.13 -7.45 -20.55
CA SER A 89 16.48 -6.92 -20.27
C SER A 89 16.42 -5.69 -19.36
N LEU A 90 15.49 -4.77 -19.63
CA LEU A 90 15.29 -3.55 -18.86
C LEU A 90 14.36 -3.73 -17.65
N LYS A 91 13.76 -4.93 -17.48
CA LYS A 91 12.69 -5.23 -16.49
C LYS A 91 11.51 -4.25 -16.53
N HIS A 92 11.31 -3.56 -17.67
CA HIS A 92 10.25 -2.58 -17.87
C HIS A 92 9.50 -2.87 -19.18
N LEU A 93 8.25 -3.32 -19.06
CA LEU A 93 7.44 -3.67 -20.23
C LEU A 93 6.58 -2.49 -20.69
N VAL A 94 6.49 -2.34 -22.01
CA VAL A 94 5.59 -1.35 -22.63
C VAL A 94 4.13 -1.75 -22.36
N PRO A 95 3.30 -0.84 -21.79
CA PRO A 95 1.89 -1.14 -21.55
C PRO A 95 1.09 -1.16 -22.85
N ASN A 96 0.02 -1.96 -22.89
CA ASN A 96 -0.88 -2.07 -24.04
C ASN A 96 -1.39 -0.71 -24.55
N SER A 97 -1.63 0.24 -23.64
CA SER A 97 -2.10 1.59 -23.98
C SER A 97 -1.07 2.44 -24.75
N LYS A 98 0.23 2.15 -24.62
CA LYS A 98 1.31 2.87 -25.33
C LYS A 98 1.84 2.10 -26.54
N LEU A 99 1.45 0.84 -26.74
CA LEU A 99 2.00 -0.04 -27.79
C LEU A 99 1.80 0.51 -29.22
N HIS A 100 0.67 1.17 -29.47
CA HIS A 100 0.37 1.79 -30.78
C HIS A 100 1.26 3.01 -31.10
N LYS A 101 1.88 3.60 -30.07
CA LYS A 101 2.78 4.75 -30.22
C LYS A 101 4.22 4.33 -30.55
N MET A 102 4.59 3.08 -30.27
CA MET A 102 5.93 2.56 -30.56
C MET A 102 6.03 2.21 -32.04
N LYS A 103 6.31 3.20 -32.90
CA LYS A 103 6.47 3.00 -34.34
C LYS A 103 7.93 3.01 -34.77
N SER A 104 8.73 3.90 -34.16
CA SER A 104 10.16 4.04 -34.43
C SER A 104 11.01 3.60 -33.24
N LEU A 105 12.31 3.36 -33.46
CA LEU A 105 13.27 3.15 -32.38
C LEU A 105 13.43 4.40 -31.51
N ARG A 106 13.22 5.60 -32.07
CA ARG A 106 13.14 6.86 -31.33
C ARG A 106 12.02 6.85 -30.29
N ASP A 107 10.81 6.48 -30.68
CA ASP A 107 9.66 6.45 -29.74
C ASP A 107 9.94 5.51 -28.56
N LEU A 108 10.67 4.42 -28.84
CA LEU A 108 11.05 3.44 -27.84
C LEU A 108 12.14 3.98 -26.91
N PHE A 109 13.13 4.67 -27.46
CA PHE A 109 14.16 5.36 -26.68
C PHE A 109 13.53 6.40 -25.75
N GLU A 110 12.70 7.30 -26.28
CA GLU A 110 12.01 8.33 -25.48
C GLU A 110 11.12 7.72 -24.38
N PHE A 111 10.56 6.53 -24.61
CA PHE A 111 9.79 5.80 -23.60
C PHE A 111 10.68 5.24 -22.48
N TYR A 112 11.81 4.61 -22.84
CA TYR A 112 12.72 4.00 -21.88
C TYR A 112 13.70 4.99 -21.23
N GLU A 113 13.80 6.20 -21.74
CA GLU A 113 14.52 7.30 -21.10
C GLU A 113 13.73 7.87 -19.91
N GLN A 114 12.39 7.76 -19.93
CA GLN A 114 11.54 8.28 -18.86
C GLN A 114 11.61 7.39 -17.61
N PRO A 115 12.09 7.89 -16.46
CA PRO A 115 12.07 7.14 -15.22
C PRO A 115 10.64 6.98 -14.71
N VAL A 116 10.40 5.87 -14.00
CA VAL A 116 9.11 5.58 -13.37
C VAL A 116 9.32 5.43 -11.88
N ASN A 117 8.67 6.32 -11.12
CA ASN A 117 8.72 6.33 -9.66
C ASN A 117 7.39 5.84 -9.08
N ASN A 118 7.48 5.06 -8.00
CA ASN A 118 6.32 4.55 -7.26
C ASN A 118 5.89 5.48 -6.10
N ILE A 119 6.53 6.63 -5.98
CA ILE A 119 6.29 7.59 -4.91
C ILE A 119 5.16 8.54 -5.33
N THR A 120 4.20 8.76 -4.43
CA THR A 120 3.15 9.77 -4.67
C THR A 120 3.74 11.18 -4.57
N LYS A 121 3.17 12.15 -5.29
CA LYS A 121 3.57 13.57 -5.18
C LYS A 121 3.58 14.09 -3.74
N TYR A 122 2.67 13.59 -2.90
CA TYR A 122 2.61 13.94 -1.47
C TYR A 122 3.83 13.42 -0.72
N ALA A 123 4.20 12.16 -0.91
CA ALA A 123 5.37 11.58 -0.27
C ALA A 123 6.68 12.20 -0.78
N GLU A 124 6.75 12.52 -2.07
CA GLU A 124 7.86 13.28 -2.66
C GLU A 124 8.00 14.66 -2.00
N LEU A 125 6.89 15.39 -1.87
CA LEU A 125 6.87 16.68 -1.20
C LEU A 125 7.25 16.58 0.28
N ALA A 126 6.77 15.56 0.99
CA ALA A 126 7.05 15.36 2.41
C ALA A 126 8.53 15.04 2.70
N ARG A 127 9.20 14.37 1.76
CA ARG A 127 10.62 13.98 1.86
C ARG A 127 11.59 15.00 1.27
N ASN A 128 11.07 16.04 0.62
CA ASN A 128 11.90 17.06 0.03
C ASN A 128 12.73 17.77 1.13
N GLU A 129 14.00 18.05 0.88
CA GLU A 129 14.84 18.77 1.86
C GLU A 129 14.59 20.28 1.80
N LYS A 130 14.02 20.78 0.70
CA LYS A 130 13.82 22.21 0.42
C LYS A 130 12.46 22.74 0.88
N LEU A 131 11.95 22.29 2.03
CA LEU A 131 10.74 22.88 2.61
C LEU A 131 11.07 24.19 3.33
N PRO A 132 10.16 25.17 3.29
CA PRO A 132 10.30 26.36 4.10
C PRO A 132 10.16 26.00 5.59
N GLN A 133 10.86 26.73 6.47
CA GLN A 133 10.98 26.40 7.90
C GLN A 133 9.62 26.36 8.65
N ASN A 134 8.62 27.05 8.14
CA ASN A 134 7.26 27.08 8.69
C ASN A 134 6.35 25.95 8.20
N LEU A 135 6.85 25.03 7.37
CA LEU A 135 6.07 23.93 6.82
C LEU A 135 6.66 22.58 7.21
N ALA A 136 5.87 21.80 7.95
CA ALA A 136 6.15 20.40 8.27
C ALA A 136 5.06 19.52 7.65
N ILE A 137 5.44 18.56 6.81
CA ILE A 137 4.52 17.63 6.17
C ILE A 137 4.73 16.25 6.76
N MET A 138 3.64 15.61 7.17
CA MET A 138 3.67 14.26 7.74
C MET A 138 3.48 13.21 6.65
N GLU A 139 4.53 12.50 6.26
CA GLU A 139 4.43 11.47 5.21
C GLU A 139 3.45 10.36 5.59
N GLN A 140 3.57 9.81 6.81
CA GLN A 140 2.73 8.73 7.28
C GLN A 140 1.47 9.28 7.95
N PRO A 141 0.27 8.82 7.56
CA PRO A 141 -0.95 9.22 8.22
C PRO A 141 -0.93 8.69 9.66
N ARG A 142 -0.89 9.59 10.64
CA ARG A 142 -1.08 9.24 12.05
C ARG A 142 -2.56 9.31 12.38
N ARG A 143 -3.16 8.17 12.69
CA ARG A 143 -4.54 8.12 13.17
C ARG A 143 -4.60 8.65 14.61
N PHE A 144 -5.60 9.48 14.88
CA PHE A 144 -5.92 9.91 16.23
C PHE A 144 -6.27 8.71 17.13
N HIS A 145 -5.70 8.70 18.34
CA HIS A 145 -6.04 7.73 19.37
C HIS A 145 -6.15 8.42 20.74
N PRO A 146 -7.27 8.29 21.48
CA PRO A 146 -7.47 9.00 22.75
C PRO A 146 -6.35 8.78 23.79
N ASN A 147 -5.79 7.57 23.82
CA ASN A 147 -4.74 7.23 24.79
C ASN A 147 -3.32 7.69 24.36
N ASP A 148 -3.18 8.29 23.18
CA ASP A 148 -1.88 8.71 22.64
C ASP A 148 -1.47 10.07 23.19
N LYS A 149 -0.90 10.05 24.40
CA LYS A 149 -0.39 11.26 25.07
C LYS A 149 0.92 11.79 24.48
N THR A 150 1.58 11.02 23.62
CA THR A 150 2.84 11.43 22.98
C THR A 150 2.63 12.37 21.80
N ALA A 151 1.42 12.35 21.23
CA ALA A 151 1.06 13.23 20.14
C ALA A 151 0.88 14.67 20.60
N LEU A 152 1.02 15.63 19.67
CA LEU A 152 0.82 17.06 19.93
C LEU A 152 -0.55 17.38 20.55
N HIS A 153 -1.56 16.58 20.23
CA HIS A 153 -2.92 16.74 20.72
C HIS A 153 -3.16 16.14 22.12
N GLY A 154 -2.19 15.40 22.70
CA GLY A 154 -2.29 14.87 24.07
C GLY A 154 -3.51 13.97 24.34
N GLY A 155 -4.08 13.35 23.30
CA GLY A 155 -5.32 12.59 23.38
C GLY A 155 -6.62 13.40 23.32
N VAL A 156 -6.56 14.72 23.13
CA VAL A 156 -7.73 15.60 22.98
C VAL A 156 -8.08 15.78 21.51
N THR A 157 -9.35 15.66 21.15
CA THR A 157 -9.83 15.91 19.77
C THR A 157 -10.39 17.31 19.65
N GLY A 158 -10.22 17.94 18.48
CA GLY A 158 -10.82 19.24 18.16
C GLY A 158 -12.29 19.17 17.73
N ASN A 159 -12.81 17.97 17.45
CA ASN A 159 -14.17 17.77 16.94
C ASN A 159 -15.06 17.15 18.03
N PRO A 160 -15.97 17.91 18.66
CA PRO A 160 -16.90 17.37 19.65
C PRO A 160 -18.02 16.56 18.99
N GLY A 161 -18.45 15.47 19.62
CA GLY A 161 -19.54 14.59 19.19
C GLY A 161 -19.27 13.74 17.94
N GLU A 162 -18.30 14.10 17.11
CA GLU A 162 -17.93 13.37 15.91
C GLU A 162 -16.55 12.71 16.03
N GLY A 163 -16.57 11.39 15.85
CA GLY A 163 -15.39 10.53 15.93
C GLY A 163 -14.72 10.27 14.59
N GLY A 164 -13.55 9.63 14.64
CA GLY A 164 -12.93 9.05 13.46
C GLY A 164 -13.75 7.87 12.93
N THR A 165 -14.57 8.12 11.90
CA THR A 165 -15.42 7.10 11.26
C THR A 165 -14.60 6.22 10.31
N ILE A 166 -14.81 4.92 10.34
CA ILE A 166 -14.14 3.96 9.44
C ILE A 166 -15.13 3.47 8.40
N TYR A 167 -14.88 3.73 7.12
CA TYR A 167 -15.86 3.37 6.09
C TYR A 167 -15.86 1.88 5.72
N SER A 168 -14.69 1.24 5.61
CA SER A 168 -14.62 -0.15 5.10
C SER A 168 -14.83 -1.22 6.18
N ILE A 169 -15.60 -2.26 5.87
CA ILE A 169 -15.87 -3.41 6.76
C ILE A 169 -14.57 -4.07 7.24
N ARG A 170 -13.60 -4.26 6.34
CA ARG A 170 -12.28 -4.82 6.69
C ARG A 170 -11.56 -3.95 7.72
N ASN A 171 -11.49 -2.64 7.49
CA ASN A 171 -10.82 -1.73 8.41
C ASN A 171 -11.56 -1.60 9.74
N LYS A 172 -12.90 -1.71 9.76
CA LYS A 172 -13.66 -1.75 11.02
C LYS A 172 -13.15 -2.90 11.89
N ARG A 173 -12.93 -4.10 11.34
CA ARG A 173 -12.39 -5.22 12.14
C ARG A 173 -11.03 -4.93 12.80
N ILE A 174 -10.19 -4.12 12.17
CA ILE A 174 -8.81 -3.84 12.61
C ILE A 174 -8.76 -2.63 13.53
N TYR A 175 -9.54 -1.59 13.23
CA TYR A 175 -9.45 -0.31 13.90
C TYR A 175 -10.75 0.01 14.64
N ARG A 176 -10.60 0.59 15.84
CA ARG A 176 -11.73 1.04 16.64
C ARG A 176 -12.13 2.47 16.28
N GLU A 177 -13.44 2.70 16.21
CA GLU A 177 -14.03 4.03 16.17
C GLU A 177 -14.13 4.56 17.60
N PHE A 178 -13.82 5.84 17.80
CA PHE A 178 -13.93 6.53 19.09
C PHE A 178 -14.93 7.65 18.92
N LYS A 179 -15.90 7.80 19.84
CA LYS A 179 -16.80 8.96 19.84
C LYS A 179 -16.40 9.89 20.98
N PRO A 180 -15.95 11.11 20.65
CA PRO A 180 -15.81 12.13 21.66
C PRO A 180 -17.18 12.54 22.19
N LYS A 181 -17.19 13.07 23.40
CA LYS A 181 -18.39 13.66 23.99
C LYS A 181 -18.92 14.76 23.09
N LYS A 182 -20.24 14.85 22.99
CA LYS A 182 -20.93 15.90 22.22
C LYS A 182 -20.77 17.28 22.86
N GLU A 183 -20.77 17.32 24.19
CA GLU A 183 -20.63 18.54 24.97
C GLU A 183 -19.32 18.47 25.75
N TRP A 184 -18.51 19.51 25.63
CA TRP A 184 -17.27 19.65 26.38
C TRP A 184 -17.60 20.43 27.65
N PHE A 185 -17.67 19.73 28.77
CA PHE A 185 -17.82 20.38 30.08
C PHE A 185 -16.44 20.49 30.73
N ASP A 186 -16.12 21.68 31.25
CA ASP A 186 -14.81 22.02 31.82
C ASP A 186 -14.41 21.19 33.06
N TYR A 187 -15.36 20.44 33.65
CA TYR A 187 -15.15 19.69 34.91
C TYR A 187 -14.96 18.19 34.71
N ASP A 188 -15.02 17.68 33.48
CA ASP A 188 -14.87 16.26 33.21
C ASP A 188 -13.42 15.89 32.87
N ASP A 189 -12.82 15.00 33.65
CA ASP A 189 -11.46 14.46 33.39
C ASP A 189 -11.38 13.60 32.12
N GLN A 190 -12.53 13.22 31.53
CA GLN A 190 -12.61 12.34 30.37
C GLN A 190 -13.38 12.98 29.21
N ASN A 191 -12.70 13.14 28.08
CA ASN A 191 -13.25 13.74 26.84
C ASN A 191 -13.98 12.72 25.92
N PHE A 192 -13.99 11.44 26.26
CA PHE A 192 -14.55 10.37 25.43
C PHE A 192 -15.57 9.55 26.19
N ASP A 193 -16.68 9.23 25.52
CA ASP A 193 -17.65 8.27 26.02
C ASP A 193 -17.20 6.86 25.64
N TYR A 194 -16.74 6.10 26.63
CA TYR A 194 -16.39 4.69 26.47
C TYR A 194 -17.61 3.75 26.56
N ASP A 195 -18.83 4.29 26.50
CA ASP A 195 -20.06 3.53 26.63
C ASP A 195 -20.14 2.39 25.60
N VAL A 196 -20.54 1.21 26.09
CA VAL A 196 -20.68 -0.06 25.34
C VAL A 196 -21.61 0.08 24.12
N THR A 197 -22.45 1.11 24.08
CA THR A 197 -23.32 1.43 22.95
C THR A 197 -22.56 1.74 21.66
N LEU A 198 -21.28 2.15 21.74
CA LEU A 198 -20.42 2.32 20.57
C LEU A 198 -20.03 1.02 19.88
N SER A 199 -19.88 -0.07 20.64
CA SER A 199 -19.52 -1.37 20.05
C SER A 199 -20.71 -2.06 19.40
N LYS A 200 -21.95 -1.62 19.65
CA LYS A 200 -23.15 -2.27 19.12
C LYS A 200 -23.11 -2.30 17.59
N GLY A 201 -23.15 -3.50 17.00
CA GLY A 201 -23.08 -3.64 15.53
C GLY A 201 -21.65 -3.76 14.96
N MET A 202 -20.61 -3.62 15.80
CA MET A 202 -19.22 -3.70 15.36
C MET A 202 -18.63 -5.10 15.53
N PRO A 203 -17.57 -5.48 14.78
CA PRO A 203 -16.95 -6.81 14.89
C PRO A 203 -16.41 -7.16 16.28
N TRP A 204 -16.14 -6.17 17.12
CA TRP A 204 -15.66 -6.33 18.51
C TRP A 204 -16.79 -6.25 19.55
N ASP A 205 -18.04 -6.15 19.11
CA ASP A 205 -19.22 -6.36 19.95
C ASP A 205 -19.20 -7.80 20.47
N PRO A 206 -19.30 -8.04 21.79
CA PRO A 206 -19.36 -9.39 22.33
C PRO A 206 -20.44 -10.26 21.67
N GLU A 207 -21.62 -9.69 21.36
CA GLU A 207 -22.71 -10.44 20.72
C GLU A 207 -22.35 -10.87 19.29
N ILE A 208 -21.71 -9.97 18.53
CA ILE A 208 -21.32 -10.23 17.13
C ILE A 208 -20.11 -11.13 17.08
N ALA A 209 -19.13 -10.93 17.96
CA ALA A 209 -17.97 -11.81 18.08
C ALA A 209 -18.41 -13.24 18.40
N ASN A 210 -19.30 -13.42 19.39
CA ASN A 210 -19.88 -14.74 19.72
C ASN A 210 -20.64 -15.34 18.53
N LYS A 211 -21.42 -14.53 17.81
CA LYS A 211 -22.11 -14.98 16.59
C LYS A 211 -21.13 -15.36 15.47
N MET A 212 -20.07 -14.61 15.25
CA MET A 212 -19.04 -14.92 14.24
C MET A 212 -18.29 -16.21 14.60
N ASP A 213 -17.94 -16.39 15.88
CA ASP A 213 -17.20 -17.56 16.35
C ASP A 213 -18.06 -18.82 16.41
N SER A 214 -19.40 -18.69 16.50
CA SER A 214 -20.34 -19.81 16.44
C SER A 214 -20.29 -20.61 15.13
N TYR A 215 -19.86 -19.98 14.02
CA TYR A 215 -19.80 -20.63 12.70
C TYR A 215 -18.42 -21.20 12.35
N THR A 216 -17.44 -21.17 13.26
CA THR A 216 -16.08 -21.67 13.00
C THR A 216 -16.03 -23.17 12.66
N ASN A 217 -16.96 -23.95 13.20
CA ASN A 217 -17.08 -25.39 12.97
C ASN A 217 -17.97 -25.77 11.78
N ILE A 218 -18.68 -24.81 11.17
CA ILE A 218 -19.61 -25.08 10.08
C ILE A 218 -18.89 -24.89 8.75
N ARG A 219 -18.54 -26.00 8.10
CA ARG A 219 -18.05 -25.99 6.72
C ARG A 219 -19.23 -26.02 5.77
N PHE A 220 -19.40 -24.97 4.97
CA PHE A 220 -20.39 -24.92 3.90
C PHE A 220 -19.93 -25.78 2.71
N THR A 221 -20.04 -27.09 2.85
CA THR A 221 -19.86 -28.04 1.74
C THR A 221 -21.10 -28.07 0.85
N LYS A 222 -20.93 -28.53 -0.39
CA LYS A 222 -22.03 -28.69 -1.37
C LYS A 222 -23.17 -29.57 -0.82
N GLU A 223 -22.84 -30.55 0.01
CA GLU A 223 -23.79 -31.43 0.69
C GLU A 223 -24.60 -30.70 1.76
N TYR A 224 -23.97 -29.81 2.53
CA TYR A 224 -24.63 -29.01 3.56
C TYR A 224 -25.69 -28.07 2.96
N LEU A 225 -25.36 -27.42 1.83
CA LEU A 225 -26.29 -26.53 1.11
C LEU A 225 -27.48 -27.28 0.49
N ARG A 226 -27.26 -28.53 0.06
CA ARG A 226 -28.32 -29.38 -0.52
C ARG A 226 -29.33 -29.85 0.53
N LYS A 227 -28.95 -29.88 1.81
CA LYS A 227 -29.79 -30.28 2.95
C LYS A 227 -30.66 -29.14 3.50
N MET A 228 -30.35 -27.88 3.15
CA MET A 228 -31.10 -26.69 3.56
C MET A 228 -32.19 -26.25 2.57
N ARG A 229 -32.36 -26.99 1.47
CA ARG A 229 -33.39 -26.74 0.46
C ARG A 229 -34.50 -27.77 0.60
#